data_AF-A0A2E1BMI0-F1
#
_entry.id   AF-A0A2E1BMI0-F1
#
_cell.length_a   1.000
_cell.length_b   1.000
_cell.length_c   1.000
_cell.angle_alpha   90.00
_cell.angle_beta   90.00
_cell.angle_gamma   90.00
#
_symmetry.space_group_name_H-M   'P 1'
#
loop_
_entity.id
_entity.type
_entity.pdbx_description
1 polymer ?
#
loop_
_entity_poly.entity_id
_entity_poly.type
_entity_poly.pdbx_seq_one_letter_code
_entity_poly.pdbx_strand_id
1 'polypeptide(L)'
;MKQFLNIAFLLGVTLTYAQTALYNSGNLRVHGTGQMGFHTDLVNNGTFDANQGLVGFYGVAPIRVSGAFPTQFQDMEIMVANGLLLDTPMGVTNNANFIDGDIITPKNIIDVYFEFMDDAFFTGENDLAKVNGFAAVSNKQFFSFPVGDEDQLRPLVMDSDRTNELARCAYFFENPSNPTSLPERFDIDDKVRDIGGISSNEFWVLQGSVPSTVTISWNPRSNLSALATLPEDLVVVAYNIAARQWVVLGNTAFGGDIQQGFITSEKFLPNDFAAITFGTVPLPTDTFAVNNPTLGNYFLSPDGDGINDFLVIEGMEASPNNSLRIFNRFGQKVYEKFNYTNEFNGFSNLDNLVINREIGLPEGVYFYLVTLDDLELEYQGFLFLNR
;
A
#
# COMPACT_ATOMS: atom_id res chain seq x y z
N MET A 1 -88.34 -28.06 29.83
CA MET A 1 -86.95 -27.68 30.19
C MET A 1 -85.99 -28.51 29.36
N LYS A 2 -85.32 -27.93 28.37
CA LYS A 2 -84.20 -28.54 27.65
C LYS A 2 -82.94 -27.77 28.08
N GLN A 3 -82.02 -28.44 28.77
CA GLN A 3 -80.73 -27.85 29.14
C GLN A 3 -79.75 -28.09 27.98
N PHE A 4 -79.35 -27.01 27.31
CA PHE A 4 -78.24 -27.04 26.37
C PHE A 4 -76.95 -26.85 27.15
N LEU A 5 -76.07 -27.87 27.11
CA LEU A 5 -74.74 -27.80 27.70
C LEU A 5 -73.78 -27.28 26.62
N ASN A 6 -73.42 -26.00 26.68
CA ASN A 6 -72.40 -25.43 25.81
C ASN A 6 -71.02 -25.73 26.41
N ILE A 7 -70.26 -26.61 25.77
CA ILE A 7 -68.84 -26.84 26.09
C ILE A 7 -68.03 -25.77 25.34
N ALA A 8 -67.46 -24.83 26.08
CA ALA A 8 -66.50 -23.87 25.54
C ALA A 8 -65.14 -24.58 25.38
N PHE A 9 -64.67 -24.71 24.14
CA PHE A 9 -63.33 -25.23 23.83
C PHE A 9 -62.31 -24.11 23.98
N LEU A 10 -61.48 -24.17 25.02
CA LEU A 10 -60.38 -23.22 25.23
C LEU A 10 -59.21 -23.64 24.31
N LEU A 11 -59.03 -22.94 23.18
CA LEU A 11 -57.82 -23.06 22.36
C LEU A 11 -56.71 -22.23 23.00
N GLY A 12 -55.84 -22.88 23.77
CA GLY A 12 -54.59 -22.28 24.24
C GLY A 12 -53.54 -22.33 23.14
N VAL A 13 -53.15 -21.17 22.60
CA VAL A 13 -52.00 -21.04 21.71
C VAL A 13 -50.74 -20.99 22.59
N THR A 14 -49.95 -22.05 22.61
CA THR A 14 -48.61 -22.04 23.19
C THR A 14 -47.63 -21.52 22.15
N LEU A 15 -47.12 -20.30 22.34
CA LEU A 15 -45.96 -19.81 21.59
C LEU A 15 -44.71 -20.50 22.15
N THR A 16 -44.19 -21.48 21.43
CA THR A 16 -42.89 -22.09 21.74
C THR A 16 -41.79 -21.22 21.16
N TYR A 17 -41.01 -20.55 22.01
CA TYR A 17 -39.77 -19.90 21.59
C TYR A 17 -38.72 -20.99 21.36
N ALA A 18 -38.34 -21.22 20.11
CA ALA A 18 -37.17 -22.03 19.79
C ALA A 18 -35.90 -21.26 20.19
N GLN A 19 -34.89 -21.97 20.69
CA GLN A 19 -33.61 -21.37 21.01
C GLN A 19 -32.94 -20.89 19.72
N THR A 20 -32.61 -19.60 19.64
CA THR A 20 -32.04 -18.94 18.45
C THR A 20 -30.52 -18.98 18.40
N ALA A 21 -29.87 -19.53 19.44
CA ALA A 21 -28.42 -19.60 19.58
C ALA A 21 -28.02 -20.73 20.54
N LEU A 22 -26.94 -21.46 20.26
CA LEU A 22 -26.34 -22.36 21.23
C LEU A 22 -25.60 -21.55 22.30
N TYR A 23 -25.99 -21.71 23.56
CA TYR A 23 -25.41 -20.99 24.69
C TYR A 23 -24.48 -21.91 25.48
N ASN A 24 -23.18 -21.67 25.43
CA ASN A 24 -22.21 -22.32 26.31
C ASN A 24 -21.99 -21.48 27.56
N SER A 25 -22.20 -22.05 28.74
CA SER A 25 -21.89 -21.42 30.04
C SER A 25 -21.08 -22.31 30.97
N GLY A 26 -20.59 -23.43 30.46
CA GLY A 26 -19.74 -24.37 31.19
C GLY A 26 -18.47 -24.68 30.40
N ASN A 27 -17.83 -25.79 30.74
CA ASN A 27 -16.67 -26.25 29.98
C ASN A 27 -17.17 -27.00 28.75
N LEU A 28 -16.78 -26.52 27.56
CA LEU A 28 -17.05 -27.22 26.30
C LEU A 28 -15.76 -27.88 25.82
N ARG A 29 -15.86 -29.18 25.51
CA ARG A 29 -14.76 -29.96 24.93
C ARG A 29 -15.28 -30.87 23.83
N VAL A 30 -14.67 -30.76 22.65
CA VAL A 30 -14.81 -31.67 21.53
C VAL A 30 -13.63 -32.63 21.57
N HIS A 31 -13.89 -33.93 21.69
CA HIS A 31 -12.84 -34.95 21.72
C HIS A 31 -12.29 -35.23 20.31
N GLY A 32 -11.14 -35.91 20.19
CA GLY A 32 -10.39 -36.07 18.94
C GLY A 32 -11.15 -36.67 17.75
N THR A 33 -12.12 -37.56 18.00
CA THR A 33 -13.01 -38.13 16.97
C THR A 33 -14.38 -37.45 16.92
N GLY A 34 -14.59 -36.46 17.78
CA GLY A 34 -15.81 -35.70 17.86
C GLY A 34 -15.93 -34.74 16.69
N GLN A 35 -17.15 -34.62 16.19
CA GLN A 35 -17.52 -33.63 15.18
C GLN A 35 -18.72 -32.85 15.70
N MET A 36 -18.70 -31.53 15.56
CA MET A 36 -19.78 -30.65 15.98
C MET A 36 -20.09 -29.66 14.85
N GLY A 37 -21.36 -29.55 14.48
CA GLY A 37 -21.81 -28.59 13.46
C GLY A 37 -22.75 -27.55 14.07
N PHE A 38 -22.40 -26.29 13.92
CA PHE A 38 -23.25 -25.15 14.26
C PHE A 38 -24.04 -24.69 13.04
N HIS A 39 -25.36 -24.62 13.18
CA HIS A 39 -26.29 -24.09 12.18
C HIS A 39 -27.05 -22.85 12.70
N THR A 40 -26.56 -22.28 13.79
CA THR A 40 -27.18 -21.19 14.56
C THR A 40 -26.08 -20.44 15.31
N ASP A 41 -26.39 -19.26 15.83
CA ASP A 41 -25.45 -18.44 16.58
C ASP A 41 -24.83 -19.20 17.76
N LEU A 42 -23.57 -18.90 18.07
CA LEU A 42 -22.86 -19.42 19.22
C LEU A 42 -22.64 -18.27 20.22
N VAL A 43 -23.15 -18.45 21.45
CA VAL A 43 -22.88 -17.53 22.56
C VAL A 43 -22.00 -18.27 23.57
N ASN A 44 -20.73 -17.87 23.68
CA ASN A 44 -19.76 -18.49 24.56
C ASN A 44 -19.47 -17.65 25.82
N ASN A 45 -20.07 -18.09 26.93
CA ASN A 45 -19.81 -17.58 28.28
C ASN A 45 -19.13 -18.65 29.16
N GLY A 46 -18.58 -19.68 28.54
CA GLY A 46 -17.85 -20.77 29.21
C GLY A 46 -16.42 -20.90 28.72
N THR A 47 -15.69 -21.88 29.24
CA THR A 47 -14.31 -22.16 28.83
C THR A 47 -14.25 -23.25 27.77
N PHE A 48 -13.26 -23.14 26.91
CA PHE A 48 -12.83 -24.21 26.00
C PHE A 48 -11.60 -24.87 26.59
N ASP A 49 -11.64 -26.19 26.79
CA ASP A 49 -10.51 -26.95 27.38
C ASP A 49 -10.13 -28.11 26.48
N ALA A 50 -8.94 -28.01 25.86
CA ALA A 50 -8.32 -29.08 25.07
C ALA A 50 -9.26 -29.67 24.00
N ASN A 51 -9.85 -28.81 23.18
CA ASN A 51 -10.59 -29.21 21.98
C ASN A 51 -9.66 -29.95 21.03
N GLN A 52 -10.10 -31.13 20.58
CA GLN A 52 -9.33 -31.94 19.63
C GLN A 52 -10.07 -32.43 18.38
N GLY A 53 -11.37 -32.17 18.30
CA GLY A 53 -12.19 -32.59 17.16
C GLY A 53 -12.42 -31.48 16.15
N LEU A 54 -13.25 -31.82 15.17
CA LEU A 54 -13.70 -30.92 14.11
C LEU A 54 -14.94 -30.14 14.54
N VAL A 55 -14.92 -28.83 14.33
CA VAL A 55 -16.09 -27.96 14.52
C VAL A 55 -16.39 -27.20 13.24
N GLY A 56 -17.59 -27.37 12.71
CA GLY A 56 -18.03 -26.67 11.51
C GLY A 56 -19.13 -25.64 11.78
N PHE A 57 -19.13 -24.56 11.00
CA PHE A 57 -20.24 -23.61 10.91
C PHE A 57 -20.87 -23.71 9.53
N TYR A 58 -22.17 -23.99 9.49
CA TYR A 58 -22.88 -24.34 8.25
C TYR A 58 -24.21 -23.60 8.15
N GLY A 59 -24.36 -22.73 7.16
CA GLY A 59 -25.60 -21.98 6.97
C GLY A 59 -25.62 -21.13 5.72
N VAL A 60 -26.81 -20.69 5.34
CA VAL A 60 -26.97 -19.64 4.33
C VAL A 60 -27.07 -18.28 5.00
N ALA A 61 -27.87 -18.15 6.07
CA ALA A 61 -27.95 -16.92 6.85
C ALA A 61 -26.64 -16.67 7.62
N PRO A 62 -26.32 -15.41 7.94
CA PRO A 62 -25.17 -15.11 8.78
C PRO A 62 -25.27 -15.83 10.12
N ILE A 63 -24.14 -16.38 10.59
CA ILE A 63 -24.03 -17.00 11.91
C ILE A 63 -23.13 -16.11 12.76
N ARG A 64 -23.56 -15.79 13.98
CA ARG A 64 -22.80 -14.93 14.91
C ARG A 64 -22.16 -15.75 16.01
N VAL A 65 -20.87 -15.48 16.28
CA VAL A 65 -20.15 -15.96 17.46
C VAL A 65 -19.88 -14.79 18.38
N SER A 66 -20.41 -14.88 19.59
CA SER A 66 -20.40 -13.83 20.59
C SER A 66 -20.23 -14.42 21.99
N GLY A 67 -20.20 -13.58 23.01
CA GLY A 67 -20.14 -13.99 24.41
C GLY A 67 -19.10 -13.23 25.20
N ALA A 68 -18.74 -13.76 26.36
CA ALA A 68 -17.77 -13.17 27.28
C ALA A 68 -16.35 -13.72 27.08
N PHE A 69 -16.20 -14.89 26.44
CA PHE A 69 -14.91 -15.56 26.29
C PHE A 69 -14.64 -15.96 24.84
N PRO A 70 -13.37 -15.90 24.40
CA PRO A 70 -13.00 -16.33 23.06
C PRO A 70 -13.24 -17.83 22.85
N THR A 71 -13.48 -18.23 21.61
CA THR A 71 -13.67 -19.63 21.22
C THR A 71 -12.41 -20.20 20.60
N GLN A 72 -12.00 -21.40 20.96
CA GLN A 72 -10.82 -22.05 20.40
C GLN A 72 -11.16 -23.47 19.92
N PHE A 73 -10.76 -23.80 18.70
CA PHE A 73 -11.03 -25.10 18.07
C PHE A 73 -9.73 -25.72 17.53
N GLN A 74 -9.68 -27.05 17.41
CA GLN A 74 -8.53 -27.70 16.78
C GLN A 74 -8.65 -27.64 15.25
N ASP A 75 -9.72 -28.23 14.72
CA ASP A 75 -10.04 -28.20 13.30
C ASP A 75 -11.37 -27.47 13.10
N MET A 76 -11.43 -26.65 12.05
CA MET A 76 -12.59 -25.85 11.71
C MET A 76 -13.00 -25.99 10.24
N GLU A 77 -14.31 -25.99 10.00
CA GLU A 77 -14.90 -25.85 8.66
C GLU A 77 -15.86 -24.65 8.63
N ILE A 78 -15.76 -23.83 7.58
CA ILE A 78 -16.60 -22.65 7.42
C ILE A 78 -17.35 -22.75 6.08
N MET A 79 -18.66 -22.94 6.15
CA MET A 79 -19.58 -22.91 5.01
C MET A 79 -20.80 -22.06 5.38
N VAL A 80 -20.58 -20.76 5.52
CA VAL A 80 -21.61 -19.79 5.91
C VAL A 80 -21.72 -18.72 4.83
N ALA A 81 -22.61 -18.93 3.86
CA ALA A 81 -22.63 -18.13 2.62
C ALA A 81 -22.72 -16.60 2.83
N ASN A 82 -23.42 -16.14 3.89
CA ASN A 82 -23.50 -14.73 4.26
C ASN A 82 -22.64 -14.35 5.49
N GLY A 83 -21.59 -15.13 5.74
CA GLY A 83 -20.52 -14.85 6.69
C GLY A 83 -20.71 -15.40 8.10
N LEU A 84 -19.58 -15.76 8.72
CA LEU A 84 -19.44 -16.06 10.13
C LEU A 84 -18.97 -14.80 10.87
N LEU A 85 -19.88 -14.12 11.57
CA LEU A 85 -19.61 -12.84 12.24
C LEU A 85 -19.04 -13.09 13.63
N LEU A 86 -17.90 -12.48 13.93
CA LEU A 86 -17.23 -12.57 15.22
C LEU A 86 -17.40 -11.28 16.02
N ASP A 87 -17.96 -11.38 17.23
CA ASP A 87 -17.98 -10.31 18.24
C ASP A 87 -16.91 -10.52 19.32
N THR A 88 -16.29 -11.71 19.36
CA THR A 88 -15.19 -12.09 20.26
C THR A 88 -14.13 -12.84 19.46
N PRO A 89 -12.85 -12.84 19.88
CA PRO A 89 -11.82 -13.62 19.19
C PRO A 89 -12.19 -15.08 19.04
N MET A 90 -11.79 -15.64 17.91
CA MET A 90 -11.89 -17.06 17.62
C MET A 90 -10.54 -17.56 17.11
N GLY A 91 -10.08 -18.70 17.60
CA GLY A 91 -8.80 -19.26 17.20
C GLY A 91 -8.88 -20.71 16.77
N VAL A 92 -7.95 -21.09 15.90
CA VAL A 92 -7.71 -22.46 15.45
C VAL A 92 -6.27 -22.89 15.78
N THR A 93 -6.10 -24.15 16.19
CA THR A 93 -4.77 -24.70 16.53
C THR A 93 -4.21 -25.69 15.52
N ASN A 94 -4.99 -26.12 14.53
CA ASN A 94 -4.52 -27.02 13.46
C ASN A 94 -4.98 -26.59 12.06
N ASN A 95 -6.26 -26.74 11.70
CA ASN A 95 -6.73 -26.41 10.35
C ASN A 95 -8.00 -25.56 10.34
N ALA A 96 -8.00 -24.45 9.60
CA ALA A 96 -9.24 -23.78 9.18
C ALA A 96 -9.52 -24.03 7.69
N ASN A 97 -10.60 -24.75 7.40
CA ASN A 97 -11.03 -25.05 6.06
C ASN A 97 -12.14 -24.09 5.62
N PHE A 98 -11.82 -23.18 4.70
CA PHE A 98 -12.76 -22.26 4.06
C PHE A 98 -13.47 -22.99 2.91
N ILE A 99 -14.78 -23.21 3.06
CA ILE A 99 -15.61 -23.87 2.04
C ILE A 99 -16.46 -22.84 1.31
N ASP A 100 -17.15 -21.97 2.04
CA ASP A 100 -17.98 -20.88 1.49
C ASP A 100 -18.20 -19.77 2.53
N GLY A 101 -18.13 -18.52 2.07
CA GLY A 101 -18.34 -17.32 2.86
C GLY A 101 -17.17 -16.88 3.73
N ASP A 102 -17.21 -15.61 4.12
CA ASP A 102 -16.16 -14.96 4.90
C ASP A 102 -16.29 -15.25 6.40
N ILE A 103 -15.15 -15.26 7.10
CA ILE A 103 -15.12 -14.96 8.54
C ILE A 103 -15.05 -13.43 8.67
N ILE A 104 -16.06 -12.82 9.27
CA ILE A 104 -16.21 -11.37 9.35
C ILE A 104 -15.86 -10.91 10.76
N THR A 105 -14.88 -10.02 10.86
CA THR A 105 -14.47 -9.38 12.11
C THR A 105 -14.59 -7.86 11.99
N PRO A 106 -14.88 -7.15 13.10
CA PRO A 106 -15.03 -5.71 13.07
C PRO A 106 -13.70 -5.01 12.71
N LYS A 107 -13.69 -4.31 11.59
CA LYS A 107 -12.55 -3.54 11.10
C LYS A 107 -12.11 -2.39 12.02
N ASN A 108 -12.98 -1.93 12.92
CA ASN A 108 -12.69 -0.88 13.91
C ASN A 108 -12.32 -1.41 15.31
N ILE A 109 -12.26 -2.74 15.52
CA ILE A 109 -11.93 -3.34 16.82
C ILE A 109 -10.87 -4.42 16.60
N ILE A 110 -9.61 -4.02 16.66
CA ILE A 110 -8.45 -4.90 16.38
C ILE A 110 -8.31 -6.10 17.31
N ASP A 111 -8.90 -6.03 18.50
CA ASP A 111 -8.90 -7.12 19.48
C ASP A 111 -9.99 -8.17 19.23
N VAL A 112 -10.77 -8.05 18.15
CA VAL A 112 -11.67 -9.11 17.68
C VAL A 112 -11.16 -9.59 16.32
N TYR A 113 -10.58 -10.79 16.32
CA TYR A 113 -9.88 -11.35 15.18
C TYR A 113 -10.10 -12.87 15.08
N PHE A 114 -9.82 -13.41 13.90
CA PHE A 114 -9.68 -14.86 13.69
C PHE A 114 -8.20 -15.26 13.75
N GLU A 115 -7.83 -16.17 14.64
CA GLU A 115 -6.45 -16.47 15.00
C GLU A 115 -5.98 -17.85 14.49
N PHE A 116 -4.80 -17.88 13.88
CA PHE A 116 -4.05 -19.09 13.55
C PHE A 116 -2.91 -19.29 14.54
N MET A 117 -3.03 -20.27 15.43
CA MET A 117 -2.10 -20.48 16.55
C MET A 117 -1.02 -21.52 16.20
N ASP A 118 0.20 -21.30 16.69
CA ASP A 118 1.31 -22.26 16.62
C ASP A 118 1.58 -22.75 15.20
N ASP A 119 1.30 -24.03 14.90
CA ASP A 119 1.50 -24.66 13.59
C ASP A 119 0.23 -24.65 12.72
N ALA A 120 -0.83 -23.93 13.13
CA ALA A 120 -2.08 -23.91 12.41
C ALA A 120 -1.93 -23.40 10.95
N PHE A 121 -2.70 -23.99 10.05
CA PHE A 121 -2.77 -23.65 8.64
C PHE A 121 -4.24 -23.48 8.21
N PHE A 122 -4.43 -23.07 6.96
CA PHE A 122 -5.74 -22.99 6.33
C PHE A 122 -5.73 -23.60 4.94
N THR A 123 -6.93 -23.93 4.44
CA THR A 123 -7.17 -24.37 3.08
C THR A 123 -8.45 -23.78 2.53
N GLY A 124 -8.52 -23.60 1.20
CA GLY A 124 -9.76 -23.26 0.51
C GLY A 124 -10.06 -21.77 0.43
N GLU A 125 -9.12 -20.92 0.85
CA GLU A 125 -9.22 -19.48 0.72
C GLU A 125 -9.36 -19.05 -0.74
N ASN A 126 -10.26 -18.11 -1.00
CA ASN A 126 -10.50 -17.54 -2.32
C ASN A 126 -11.30 -16.23 -2.17
N ASP A 127 -11.67 -15.61 -3.29
CA ASP A 127 -12.44 -14.36 -3.32
C ASP A 127 -13.79 -14.45 -2.58
N LEU A 128 -14.41 -15.63 -2.48
CA LEU A 128 -15.67 -15.87 -1.79
C LEU A 128 -15.51 -16.41 -0.35
N ALA A 129 -14.30 -16.78 0.07
CA ALA A 129 -14.08 -17.39 1.38
C ALA A 129 -12.69 -17.02 1.94
N LYS A 130 -12.68 -16.14 2.95
CA LYS A 130 -11.48 -15.53 3.54
C LYS A 130 -11.83 -14.82 4.85
N VAL A 131 -10.89 -14.12 5.46
CA VAL A 131 -11.16 -13.23 6.59
C VAL A 131 -11.43 -11.81 6.08
N ASN A 132 -12.64 -11.29 6.30
CA ASN A 132 -12.97 -9.89 6.05
C ASN A 132 -12.91 -9.12 7.38
N GLY A 133 -11.80 -8.40 7.57
CA GLY A 133 -11.41 -7.76 8.83
C GLY A 133 -10.06 -8.27 9.34
N PHE A 134 -9.89 -8.37 10.66
CA PHE A 134 -8.65 -8.82 11.29
C PHE A 134 -8.51 -10.35 11.35
N ALA A 135 -7.44 -10.84 10.74
CA ALA A 135 -6.84 -12.14 11.02
C ALA A 135 -5.61 -11.97 11.93
N ALA A 136 -5.27 -12.98 12.72
CA ALA A 136 -4.12 -12.96 13.60
C ALA A 136 -3.32 -14.26 13.52
N VAL A 137 -2.05 -14.19 13.91
CA VAL A 137 -1.18 -15.35 14.12
C VAL A 137 -0.48 -15.26 15.44
N SER A 138 -0.27 -16.41 16.06
CA SER A 138 0.53 -16.54 17.29
C SER A 138 1.61 -17.59 17.10
N ASN A 139 2.79 -17.31 17.63
CA ASN A 139 3.98 -18.16 17.54
C ASN A 139 4.42 -18.50 16.10
N LYS A 140 4.29 -17.55 15.16
CA LYS A 140 4.73 -17.72 13.76
C LYS A 140 5.73 -16.64 13.33
N GLN A 141 6.77 -17.07 12.61
CA GLN A 141 7.75 -16.17 11.97
C GLN A 141 7.28 -15.73 10.58
N PHE A 142 6.77 -16.68 9.79
CA PHE A 142 6.31 -16.50 8.44
C PHE A 142 4.82 -16.85 8.34
N PHE A 143 4.04 -16.01 7.66
CA PHE A 143 2.62 -16.30 7.40
C PHE A 143 2.06 -15.49 6.23
N SER A 144 1.09 -16.05 5.51
CA SER A 144 0.27 -15.34 4.54
C SER A 144 -1.12 -15.15 5.13
N PHE A 145 -1.48 -13.91 5.47
CA PHE A 145 -2.80 -13.63 6.05
C PHE A 145 -3.88 -13.75 4.97
N PRO A 146 -4.90 -14.63 5.14
CA PRO A 146 -5.98 -14.80 4.17
C PRO A 146 -7.04 -13.71 4.34
N VAL A 147 -6.61 -12.44 4.25
CA VAL A 147 -7.48 -11.27 4.44
C VAL A 147 -8.00 -10.72 3.12
N GLY A 148 -9.14 -10.05 3.16
CA GLY A 148 -9.72 -9.39 2.00
C GLY A 148 -10.90 -8.51 2.38
N ASP A 149 -11.67 -8.13 1.37
CA ASP A 149 -12.93 -7.39 1.55
C ASP A 149 -14.13 -8.23 1.10
N GLU A 150 -15.26 -7.62 0.77
CA GLU A 150 -16.46 -8.37 0.37
C GLU A 150 -16.29 -9.10 -0.97
N ASP A 151 -15.36 -8.64 -1.83
CA ASP A 151 -15.24 -9.12 -3.20
C ASP A 151 -13.97 -9.93 -3.46
N GLN A 152 -12.83 -9.58 -2.84
CA GLN A 152 -11.52 -10.12 -3.25
C GLN A 152 -10.63 -10.51 -2.08
N LEU A 153 -9.95 -11.64 -2.26
CA LEU A 153 -8.84 -12.04 -1.41
C LEU A 153 -7.62 -11.17 -1.73
N ARG A 154 -7.06 -10.54 -0.69
CA ARG A 154 -5.97 -9.57 -0.78
C ARG A 154 -4.91 -9.88 0.28
N PRO A 155 -4.18 -10.99 0.12
CA PRO A 155 -3.28 -11.48 1.15
C PRO A 155 -2.14 -10.51 1.39
N LEU A 156 -1.69 -10.47 2.64
CA LEU A 156 -0.40 -9.89 3.00
C LEU A 156 0.48 -11.02 3.51
N VAL A 157 1.63 -11.20 2.88
CA VAL A 157 2.65 -12.15 3.35
C VAL A 157 3.60 -11.42 4.27
N MET A 158 3.82 -11.94 5.47
CA MET A 158 4.75 -11.41 6.45
C MET A 158 5.89 -12.41 6.66
N ASP A 159 7.13 -11.93 6.57
CA ASP A 159 8.33 -12.69 6.93
C ASP A 159 9.13 -11.90 7.97
N SER A 160 9.28 -12.47 9.17
CA SER A 160 9.80 -11.78 10.35
C SER A 160 11.19 -12.30 10.73
N ASP A 161 11.98 -11.49 11.43
CA ASP A 161 13.31 -11.91 11.89
C ASP A 161 13.29 -13.04 12.92
N ARG A 162 12.18 -13.16 13.64
CA ARG A 162 11.92 -14.15 14.68
C ARG A 162 10.42 -14.44 14.73
N THR A 163 10.07 -15.46 15.48
CA THR A 163 8.67 -15.78 15.81
C THR A 163 7.96 -14.58 16.44
N ASN A 164 6.79 -14.22 15.91
CA ASN A 164 5.88 -13.27 16.55
C ASN A 164 5.06 -14.00 17.60
N GLU A 165 5.03 -13.47 18.83
CA GLU A 165 4.09 -13.94 19.86
C GLU A 165 2.65 -13.70 19.41
N LEU A 166 2.39 -12.54 18.80
CA LEU A 166 1.13 -12.19 18.16
C LEU A 166 1.38 -11.18 17.04
N ALA A 167 0.77 -11.40 15.88
CA ALA A 167 0.68 -10.41 14.81
C ALA A 167 -0.74 -10.40 14.23
N ARG A 168 -1.24 -9.24 13.81
CA ARG A 168 -2.60 -9.06 13.30
C ARG A 168 -2.61 -8.28 12.01
N CYS A 169 -3.41 -8.70 11.05
CA CYS A 169 -3.51 -8.09 9.74
C CYS A 169 -4.97 -7.91 9.32
N ALA A 170 -5.29 -6.80 8.67
CA ALA A 170 -6.56 -6.58 7.99
C ALA A 170 -6.35 -5.84 6.67
N TYR A 171 -7.26 -6.07 5.74
CA TYR A 171 -7.31 -5.40 4.44
C TYR A 171 -8.49 -4.43 4.34
N PHE A 172 -8.26 -3.30 3.67
CA PHE A 172 -9.24 -2.25 3.45
C PHE A 172 -9.20 -1.80 2.00
N PHE A 173 -10.29 -2.02 1.25
CA PHE A 173 -10.50 -1.40 -0.06
C PHE A 173 -11.17 -0.03 0.12
N GLU A 174 -10.43 0.88 0.77
CA GLU A 174 -10.92 2.21 1.16
C GLU A 174 -9.80 3.24 0.96
N ASN A 175 -10.19 4.51 0.82
CA ASN A 175 -9.21 5.59 0.76
C ASN A 175 -8.56 5.81 2.13
N PRO A 176 -7.22 5.69 2.27
CA PRO A 176 -6.55 5.89 3.55
C PRO A 176 -6.78 7.27 4.20
N SER A 177 -7.03 8.31 3.41
CA SER A 177 -7.29 9.67 3.91
C SER A 177 -8.70 9.87 4.44
N ASN A 178 -9.64 9.00 4.07
CA ASN A 178 -11.01 9.03 4.56
C ASN A 178 -11.62 7.62 4.59
N PRO A 179 -11.08 6.71 5.44
CA PRO A 179 -11.64 5.38 5.60
C PRO A 179 -13.01 5.48 6.27
N THR A 180 -13.89 4.57 5.88
CA THR A 180 -15.24 4.41 6.43
C THR A 180 -15.27 3.40 7.57
N SER A 181 -14.35 2.43 7.56
CA SER A 181 -14.26 1.37 8.56
C SER A 181 -13.42 1.72 9.77
N LEU A 182 -12.61 2.79 9.71
CA LEU A 182 -11.72 3.22 10.79
C LEU A 182 -12.04 4.66 11.24
N PRO A 183 -11.87 4.97 12.53
CA PRO A 183 -11.96 6.35 13.00
C PRO A 183 -10.71 7.18 12.66
N GLU A 184 -9.53 6.55 12.57
CA GLU A 184 -8.28 7.19 12.17
C GLU A 184 -8.25 7.53 10.68
N ARG A 185 -7.44 8.53 10.33
CA ARG A 185 -7.24 8.97 8.94
C ARG A 185 -5.75 9.10 8.66
N PHE A 186 -5.36 8.71 7.46
CA PHE A 186 -3.99 8.73 6.97
C PHE A 186 -3.95 9.58 5.69
N ASP A 187 -3.83 10.90 5.87
CA ASP A 187 -3.81 11.83 4.73
C ASP A 187 -2.65 11.46 3.79
N ILE A 188 -2.95 11.19 2.51
CA ILE A 188 -1.97 10.76 1.52
C ILE A 188 -1.05 11.91 1.07
N ASP A 189 -1.40 13.16 1.41
CA ASP A 189 -0.56 14.32 1.18
C ASP A 189 0.44 14.59 2.32
N ASP A 190 0.21 14.02 3.52
CA ASP A 190 1.16 14.04 4.63
C ASP A 190 2.25 12.99 4.39
N LYS A 191 3.21 13.28 3.51
CA LYS A 191 4.26 12.33 3.08
C LYS A 191 5.65 12.95 3.01
N VAL A 192 6.68 12.11 3.13
CA VAL A 192 8.06 12.52 2.83
C VAL A 192 8.22 12.88 1.35
N ARG A 193 9.18 13.77 1.06
CA ARG A 193 9.48 14.24 -0.31
C ARG A 193 9.85 13.11 -1.28
N ASP A 194 10.38 12.01 -0.76
CA ASP A 194 10.81 10.83 -1.53
C ASP A 194 9.63 9.94 -1.96
N ILE A 195 8.38 10.42 -1.85
CA ILE A 195 7.19 9.74 -2.36
C ILE A 195 6.51 10.63 -3.42
N GLY A 196 6.30 10.07 -4.61
CA GLY A 196 5.55 10.70 -5.69
C GLY A 196 4.05 10.71 -5.41
N GLY A 197 3.37 9.61 -5.75
CA GLY A 197 1.95 9.37 -5.45
C GLY A 197 1.77 8.29 -4.38
N ILE A 198 0.61 8.26 -3.72
CA ILE A 198 0.19 7.21 -2.79
C ILE A 198 -1.19 6.72 -3.21
N SER A 199 -1.40 5.41 -3.19
CA SER A 199 -2.67 4.81 -3.59
C SER A 199 -3.79 5.27 -2.68
N SER A 200 -4.87 5.73 -3.29
CA SER A 200 -6.11 6.13 -2.62
C SER A 200 -7.17 5.04 -2.61
N ASN A 201 -6.83 3.82 -3.05
CA ASN A 201 -7.82 2.77 -3.33
C ASN A 201 -7.85 1.68 -2.27
N GLU A 202 -6.70 1.39 -1.64
CA GLU A 202 -6.60 0.30 -0.69
C GLU A 202 -5.45 0.50 0.28
N PHE A 203 -5.51 -0.16 1.42
CA PHE A 203 -4.41 -0.28 2.37
C PHE A 203 -4.57 -1.52 3.25
N TRP A 204 -3.48 -1.90 3.90
CA TRP A 204 -3.43 -2.94 4.92
C TRP A 204 -3.06 -2.32 6.26
N VAL A 205 -3.59 -2.90 7.33
CA VAL A 205 -3.14 -2.64 8.70
C VAL A 205 -2.42 -3.89 9.18
N LEU A 206 -1.18 -3.76 9.65
CA LEU A 206 -0.39 -4.85 10.21
C LEU A 206 0.17 -4.43 11.57
N GLN A 207 -0.12 -5.22 12.61
CA GLN A 207 0.51 -5.12 13.92
C GLN A 207 1.43 -6.32 14.15
N GLY A 208 2.59 -6.06 14.74
CA GLY A 208 3.64 -7.03 15.01
C GLY A 208 4.81 -6.36 15.73
N SER A 209 5.33 -7.02 16.76
CA SER A 209 6.43 -6.52 17.60
C SER A 209 7.81 -6.98 17.14
N VAL A 210 7.89 -7.74 16.05
CA VAL A 210 9.13 -8.23 15.45
C VAL A 210 9.37 -7.48 14.14
N PRO A 211 10.60 -7.05 13.84
CA PRO A 211 10.93 -6.53 12.52
C PRO A 211 10.63 -7.55 11.41
N SER A 212 9.95 -7.10 10.36
CA SER A 212 9.43 -7.95 9.28
C SER A 212 9.55 -7.26 7.93
N THR A 213 9.57 -8.05 6.87
CA THR A 213 9.21 -7.61 5.52
C THR A 213 7.76 -8.00 5.26
N VAL A 214 7.12 -7.28 4.34
CA VAL A 214 5.79 -7.62 3.83
C VAL A 214 5.80 -7.73 2.33
N THR A 215 5.07 -8.70 1.79
CA THR A 215 4.77 -8.81 0.36
C THR A 215 3.28 -8.64 0.15
N ILE A 216 2.92 -7.69 -0.71
CA ILE A 216 1.55 -7.41 -1.12
C ILE A 216 1.44 -7.47 -2.64
N SER A 217 0.28 -7.91 -3.14
CA SER A 217 -0.01 -8.00 -4.57
C SER A 217 -0.95 -6.89 -5.03
N TRP A 218 -0.91 -6.55 -6.31
CA TRP A 218 -1.89 -5.66 -6.96
C TRP A 218 -2.54 -6.35 -8.14
N ASN A 219 -3.73 -5.87 -8.50
CA ASN A 219 -4.50 -6.31 -9.64
C ASN A 219 -5.20 -5.09 -10.29
N PRO A 220 -6.02 -5.26 -11.34
CA PRO A 220 -6.70 -4.13 -11.98
C PRO A 220 -7.58 -3.29 -11.03
N ARG A 221 -8.11 -3.87 -9.95
CA ARG A 221 -8.91 -3.16 -8.93
C ARG A 221 -8.08 -2.17 -8.11
N SER A 222 -6.79 -2.46 -7.93
CA SER A 222 -5.82 -1.55 -7.30
C SER A 222 -5.64 -0.24 -8.07
N ASN A 223 -5.93 -0.23 -9.38
CA ASN A 223 -5.79 0.94 -10.27
C ASN A 223 -4.41 1.61 -10.24
N LEU A 224 -3.33 0.81 -10.12
CA LEU A 224 -1.96 1.35 -10.02
C LEU A 224 -1.46 2.03 -11.30
N SER A 225 -2.10 1.77 -12.45
CA SER A 225 -1.83 2.52 -13.69
C SER A 225 -2.17 4.01 -13.61
N ALA A 226 -2.96 4.43 -12.61
CA ALA A 226 -3.19 5.85 -12.34
C ALA A 226 -2.04 6.50 -11.55
N LEU A 227 -1.20 5.69 -10.89
CA LEU A 227 -0.06 6.15 -10.09
C LEU A 227 1.27 6.06 -10.84
N ALA A 228 1.51 4.95 -11.55
CA ALA A 228 2.76 4.66 -12.24
C ALA A 228 2.53 4.15 -13.66
N THR A 229 3.55 4.29 -14.51
CA THR A 229 3.55 3.73 -15.87
C THR A 229 4.24 2.36 -15.90
N LEU A 230 5.34 2.22 -15.14
CA LEU A 230 6.09 0.98 -15.03
C LEU A 230 5.99 0.40 -13.61
N PRO A 231 5.98 -0.94 -13.46
CA PRO A 231 5.93 -1.56 -12.14
C PRO A 231 7.18 -1.29 -11.29
N GLU A 232 8.31 -0.95 -11.91
CA GLU A 232 9.56 -0.59 -11.22
C GLU A 232 9.48 0.76 -10.51
N ASP A 233 8.52 1.62 -10.88
CA ASP A 233 8.29 2.90 -10.21
C ASP A 233 7.52 2.74 -8.89
N LEU A 234 6.95 1.55 -8.64
CA LEU A 234 6.17 1.26 -7.44
C LEU A 234 7.06 1.00 -6.23
N VAL A 235 6.61 1.48 -5.08
CA VAL A 235 7.22 1.23 -3.76
C VAL A 235 6.14 0.89 -2.75
N VAL A 236 6.51 0.15 -1.71
CA VAL A 236 5.67 0.04 -0.51
C VAL A 236 5.86 1.31 0.31
N VAL A 237 4.76 1.91 0.76
CA VAL A 237 4.76 3.05 1.68
C VAL A 237 3.94 2.71 2.92
N ALA A 238 4.29 3.34 4.05
CA ALA A 238 3.53 3.16 5.28
C ALA A 238 3.40 4.46 6.08
N TYR A 239 2.27 4.62 6.75
CA TYR A 239 1.98 5.79 7.58
C TYR A 239 2.63 5.62 8.96
N ASN A 240 3.69 6.37 9.23
CA ASN A 240 4.42 6.29 10.49
C ASN A 240 3.65 7.03 11.61
N ILE A 241 3.40 6.34 12.72
CA ILE A 241 2.57 6.87 13.82
C ILE A 241 3.25 8.05 14.52
N ALA A 242 4.56 7.95 14.76
CA ALA A 242 5.31 8.97 15.49
C ALA A 242 5.53 10.24 14.64
N ALA A 243 5.86 10.05 13.36
CA ALA A 243 6.12 11.14 12.43
C ALA A 243 4.83 11.74 11.83
N ARG A 244 3.69 11.03 11.93
CA ARG A 244 2.39 11.42 11.36
C ARG A 244 2.45 11.71 9.87
N GLN A 245 3.20 10.89 9.14
CA GLN A 245 3.36 11.02 7.70
C GLN A 245 3.70 9.67 7.07
N TRP A 246 3.42 9.53 5.78
CA TRP A 246 3.84 8.42 4.95
C TRP A 246 5.34 8.45 4.70
N VAL A 247 5.98 7.30 4.85
CA VAL A 247 7.39 7.07 4.55
C VAL A 247 7.54 5.89 3.59
N VAL A 248 8.67 5.85 2.89
CA VAL A 248 9.01 4.76 1.99
C VAL A 248 9.45 3.54 2.81
N LEU A 249 8.81 2.39 2.55
CA LEU A 249 9.27 1.08 3.00
C LEU A 249 10.00 0.33 1.88
N GLY A 250 10.11 0.88 0.68
CA GLY A 250 11.00 0.39 -0.37
C GLY A 250 10.39 -0.69 -1.28
N ASN A 251 11.26 -1.30 -2.08
CA ASN A 251 10.95 -2.31 -3.09
C ASN A 251 12.12 -3.29 -3.20
N THR A 252 12.19 -4.28 -2.31
CA THR A 252 13.31 -5.25 -2.29
C THR A 252 13.17 -6.36 -3.32
N ALA A 253 11.94 -6.67 -3.71
CA ALA A 253 11.61 -7.62 -4.75
C ALA A 253 10.22 -7.30 -5.32
N PHE A 254 10.09 -7.37 -6.64
CA PHE A 254 8.81 -7.25 -7.32
C PHE A 254 8.75 -8.20 -8.52
N GLY A 255 7.53 -8.42 -9.02
CA GLY A 255 7.31 -9.15 -10.26
C GLY A 255 5.93 -8.87 -10.83
N GLY A 256 5.78 -9.01 -12.14
CA GLY A 256 4.54 -8.72 -12.87
C GLY A 256 4.63 -7.48 -13.76
N ASP A 257 3.49 -6.87 -14.03
CA ASP A 257 3.32 -5.66 -14.84
C ASP A 257 2.46 -4.63 -14.08
N ILE A 258 2.23 -3.45 -14.67
CA ILE A 258 1.47 -2.38 -14.00
C ILE A 258 0.00 -2.73 -13.70
N GLN A 259 -0.57 -3.74 -14.37
CA GLN A 259 -1.94 -4.20 -14.14
C GLN A 259 -2.02 -5.27 -13.05
N GLN A 260 -1.00 -6.13 -12.94
CA GLN A 260 -0.97 -7.21 -11.95
C GLN A 260 0.45 -7.58 -11.55
N GLY A 261 0.68 -7.79 -10.25
CA GLY A 261 1.99 -8.15 -9.75
C GLY A 261 2.07 -8.20 -8.23
N PHE A 262 3.28 -8.24 -7.72
CA PHE A 262 3.57 -8.16 -6.29
C PHE A 262 4.83 -7.35 -6.02
N ILE A 263 4.92 -6.81 -4.82
CA ILE A 263 6.05 -6.03 -4.32
C ILE A 263 6.33 -6.39 -2.86
N THR A 264 7.60 -6.42 -2.50
CA THR A 264 8.09 -6.71 -1.16
C THR A 264 8.79 -5.49 -0.59
N SER A 265 8.47 -5.15 0.66
CA SER A 265 9.09 -4.04 1.37
C SER A 265 10.52 -4.36 1.79
N GLU A 266 11.26 -3.34 2.20
CA GLU A 266 12.36 -3.44 3.15
C GLU A 266 11.85 -3.83 4.53
N LYS A 267 12.77 -4.11 5.44
CA LYS A 267 12.46 -4.52 6.80
C LYS A 267 12.06 -3.31 7.64
N PHE A 268 10.96 -3.45 8.39
CA PHE A 268 10.47 -2.43 9.30
C PHE A 268 9.83 -3.08 10.53
N LEU A 269 9.55 -2.31 11.58
CA LEU A 269 8.79 -2.78 12.74
C LEU A 269 7.31 -2.45 12.54
N PRO A 270 6.40 -3.43 12.34
CA PRO A 270 5.00 -3.14 12.01
C PRO A 270 4.28 -2.22 13.00
N ASN A 271 4.53 -2.37 14.30
CA ASN A 271 3.92 -1.55 15.34
C ASN A 271 4.27 -0.05 15.29
N ASP A 272 5.26 0.37 14.48
CA ASP A 272 5.57 1.80 14.28
C ASP A 272 4.65 2.47 13.23
N PHE A 273 3.82 1.68 12.53
CA PHE A 273 3.02 2.12 11.39
C PHE A 273 1.54 1.79 11.57
N ALA A 274 0.68 2.68 11.07
CA ALA A 274 -0.78 2.51 11.16
C ALA A 274 -1.40 1.92 9.90
N ALA A 275 -0.79 2.14 8.73
CA ALA A 275 -1.29 1.67 7.45
C ALA A 275 -0.13 1.42 6.48
N ILE A 276 -0.31 0.46 5.57
CA ILE A 276 0.64 0.08 4.51
C ILE A 276 -0.12 0.12 3.18
N THR A 277 0.45 0.74 2.15
CA THR A 277 -0.14 0.76 0.80
C THR A 277 0.94 0.91 -0.28
N PHE A 278 0.52 1.05 -1.52
CA PHE A 278 1.38 1.34 -2.67
C PHE A 278 1.64 2.84 -2.76
N GLY A 279 2.87 3.20 -3.08
CA GLY A 279 3.22 4.52 -3.57
C GLY A 279 4.09 4.41 -4.81
N THR A 280 4.56 5.55 -5.27
CA THR A 280 5.58 5.64 -6.30
C THR A 280 6.80 6.35 -5.78
N VAL A 281 7.97 6.00 -6.32
CA VAL A 281 9.11 6.92 -6.24
C VAL A 281 8.69 8.26 -6.87
N PRO A 282 9.24 9.40 -6.43
CA PRO A 282 8.94 10.67 -7.06
C PRO A 282 9.28 10.52 -8.53
N LEU A 283 8.34 10.85 -9.40
CA LEU A 283 8.70 11.21 -10.77
C LEU A 283 9.81 12.26 -10.63
N PRO A 284 10.93 12.16 -11.37
CA PRO A 284 11.98 13.16 -11.32
C PRO A 284 11.30 14.53 -11.34
N THR A 285 11.43 15.30 -10.25
CA THR A 285 10.73 16.58 -10.07
C THR A 285 11.08 17.61 -11.14
N ASP A 286 11.97 17.24 -12.04
CA ASP A 286 12.56 18.11 -13.01
C ASP A 286 11.94 17.87 -14.38
N THR A 287 10.80 18.52 -14.61
CA THR A 287 10.22 18.63 -15.95
C THR A 287 11.23 19.17 -16.97
N PHE A 288 12.26 19.91 -16.55
CA PHE A 288 13.36 20.30 -17.44
C PHE A 288 14.25 19.12 -17.80
N ALA A 289 14.69 18.29 -16.85
CA ALA A 289 15.47 17.08 -17.16
C ALA A 289 14.70 16.06 -18.02
N VAL A 290 13.39 15.93 -17.76
CA VAL A 290 12.51 15.02 -18.51
C VAL A 290 12.29 15.51 -19.95
N ASN A 291 12.09 16.82 -20.16
CA ASN A 291 11.89 17.39 -21.49
C ASN A 291 13.20 17.67 -22.25
N ASN A 292 14.29 17.94 -21.52
CA ASN A 292 15.62 18.26 -22.05
C ASN A 292 16.68 17.32 -21.43
N PRO A 293 16.67 16.02 -21.79
CA PRO A 293 17.69 15.08 -21.31
C PRO A 293 19.10 15.47 -21.77
N THR A 294 19.21 16.29 -22.82
CA THR A 294 20.43 16.98 -23.26
C THR A 294 20.07 18.35 -23.84
N LEU A 295 20.93 19.36 -23.68
CA LEU A 295 20.78 20.67 -24.35
C LEU A 295 21.23 20.67 -25.83
N GLY A 296 21.66 19.52 -26.37
CA GLY A 296 22.09 19.41 -27.77
C GLY A 296 23.43 20.09 -28.08
N ASN A 297 23.61 20.50 -29.32
CA ASN A 297 24.76 21.31 -29.78
C ASN A 297 24.23 22.46 -30.64
N TYR A 298 24.89 23.60 -30.57
CA TYR A 298 24.38 24.84 -31.17
C TYR A 298 25.23 25.30 -32.35
N PHE A 299 24.59 26.00 -33.29
CA PHE A 299 25.25 26.75 -34.35
C PHE A 299 24.94 28.23 -34.15
N LEU A 300 25.97 29.08 -34.19
CA LEU A 300 25.85 30.51 -33.97
C LEU A 300 26.45 31.27 -35.15
N SER A 301 25.69 32.21 -35.73
CA SER A 301 26.11 33.06 -36.85
C SER A 301 25.76 34.53 -36.57
N PRO A 302 26.54 35.25 -35.75
CA PRO A 302 26.25 36.64 -35.38
C PRO A 302 26.56 37.63 -36.52
N ASP A 303 25.74 37.63 -37.56
CA ASP A 303 25.82 38.52 -38.72
C ASP A 303 24.75 39.64 -38.72
N GLY A 304 23.82 39.59 -37.76
CA GLY A 304 22.77 40.57 -37.57
C GLY A 304 21.56 40.39 -38.49
N ASP A 305 21.40 39.22 -39.11
CA ASP A 305 20.22 38.87 -39.91
C ASP A 305 19.00 38.45 -39.05
N GLY A 306 19.17 38.30 -37.74
CA GLY A 306 18.16 37.88 -36.78
C GLY A 306 18.08 36.36 -36.55
N ILE A 307 18.91 35.56 -37.21
CA ILE A 307 18.91 34.10 -37.19
C ILE A 307 20.21 33.59 -36.57
N ASN A 308 20.12 32.83 -35.47
CA ASN A 308 21.27 32.30 -34.74
C ASN A 308 22.30 33.37 -34.31
N ASP A 309 21.87 34.62 -34.14
CA ASP A 309 22.71 35.71 -33.63
C ASP A 309 23.08 35.52 -32.15
N PHE A 310 22.20 34.85 -31.40
CA PHE A 310 22.33 34.62 -29.97
C PHE A 310 22.19 33.13 -29.63
N LEU A 311 22.92 32.68 -28.61
CA LEU A 311 22.77 31.33 -28.08
C LEU A 311 21.48 31.27 -27.25
N VAL A 312 20.43 30.71 -27.84
CA VAL A 312 19.14 30.52 -27.19
C VAL A 312 19.06 29.11 -26.62
N ILE A 313 18.93 29.01 -25.30
CA ILE A 313 18.72 27.74 -24.61
C ILE A 313 17.33 27.79 -23.98
N GLU A 314 16.39 27.08 -24.60
CA GLU A 314 14.97 27.10 -24.22
C GLU A 314 14.78 26.68 -22.76
N GLY A 315 13.97 27.42 -22.02
CA GLY A 315 13.60 27.12 -20.64
C GLY A 315 14.62 27.56 -19.58
N MET A 316 15.78 28.13 -19.97
CA MET A 316 16.72 28.71 -18.99
C MET A 316 16.11 29.92 -18.26
N GLU A 317 15.24 30.70 -18.90
CA GLU A 317 14.56 31.84 -18.25
C GLU A 317 13.67 31.45 -17.06
N ALA A 318 13.27 30.18 -16.94
CA ALA A 318 12.44 29.69 -15.86
C ALA A 318 13.26 29.35 -14.58
N SER A 319 14.59 29.21 -14.69
CA SER A 319 15.49 28.95 -13.57
C SER A 319 16.18 30.26 -13.14
N PRO A 320 15.79 30.89 -12.02
CA PRO A 320 16.32 32.17 -11.57
C PRO A 320 17.76 32.11 -11.03
N ASN A 321 18.35 30.92 -10.95
CA ASN A 321 19.73 30.66 -10.49
C ASN A 321 20.53 29.84 -11.51
N ASN A 322 20.33 30.10 -12.80
CA ASN A 322 21.09 29.44 -13.85
C ASN A 322 22.47 30.10 -14.07
N SER A 323 23.43 29.35 -14.64
CA SER A 323 24.67 29.94 -15.13
C SER A 323 25.12 29.31 -16.45
N LEU A 324 25.72 30.13 -17.32
CA LEU A 324 26.33 29.71 -18.58
C LEU A 324 27.83 30.03 -18.56
N ARG A 325 28.65 29.02 -18.84
CA ARG A 325 30.11 29.16 -19.04
C ARG A 325 30.50 28.60 -20.39
N ILE A 326 31.31 29.34 -21.16
CA ILE A 326 31.78 28.90 -22.48
C ILE A 326 33.31 28.86 -22.48
N PHE A 327 33.87 27.82 -23.08
CA PHE A 327 35.29 27.52 -23.17
C PHE A 327 35.71 27.37 -24.63
N ASN A 328 36.91 27.82 -24.97
CA ASN A 328 37.49 27.55 -26.28
C ASN A 328 38.04 26.11 -26.39
N ARG A 329 38.51 25.73 -27.57
CA ARG A 329 39.12 24.41 -27.84
C ARG A 329 40.32 24.04 -26.95
N PHE A 330 40.92 25.00 -26.25
CA PHE A 330 42.05 24.80 -25.35
C PHE A 330 41.62 24.70 -23.87
N GLY A 331 40.32 24.66 -23.60
CA GLY A 331 39.76 24.61 -22.25
C GLY A 331 39.79 25.96 -21.52
N GLN A 332 40.10 27.06 -22.21
CA GLN A 332 40.11 28.38 -21.60
C GLN A 332 38.71 28.98 -21.62
N LYS A 333 38.23 29.45 -20.47
CA LYS A 333 36.94 30.15 -20.35
C LYS A 333 36.98 31.47 -21.13
N VAL A 334 36.01 31.65 -22.02
CA VAL A 334 35.86 32.83 -22.88
C VAL A 334 34.60 33.63 -22.58
N TYR A 335 33.61 33.04 -21.91
CA TYR A 335 32.39 33.73 -21.49
C TYR A 335 31.87 33.14 -20.19
N GLU A 336 31.30 33.97 -19.33
CA GLU A 336 30.61 33.55 -18.12
C GLU A 336 29.45 34.49 -17.79
N LYS A 337 28.28 33.93 -17.51
CA LYS A 337 27.11 34.71 -17.12
C LYS A 337 26.28 33.94 -16.10
N PHE A 338 25.93 34.62 -15.01
CA PHE A 338 24.92 34.19 -14.06
C PHE A 338 23.57 34.77 -14.48
N ASN A 339 22.50 34.01 -14.25
CA ASN A 339 21.13 34.31 -14.67
C ASN A 339 21.09 34.66 -16.16
N TYR A 340 21.61 33.74 -16.96
CA TYR A 340 21.63 33.84 -18.41
C TYR A 340 20.21 33.83 -18.96
N THR A 341 19.93 34.78 -19.83
CA THR A 341 18.66 34.99 -20.55
C THR A 341 18.95 35.21 -22.04
N ASN A 342 19.68 34.27 -22.65
CA ASN A 342 19.94 34.22 -24.10
C ASN A 342 20.75 35.41 -24.67
N GLU A 343 21.71 35.97 -23.90
CA GLU A 343 22.43 37.18 -24.31
C GLU A 343 23.77 36.93 -25.05
N PHE A 344 24.25 35.69 -25.14
CA PHE A 344 25.56 35.42 -25.74
C PHE A 344 25.50 35.50 -27.27
N ASN A 345 26.26 36.45 -27.82
CA ASN A 345 26.29 36.78 -29.25
C ASN A 345 27.67 36.59 -29.90
N GLY A 346 28.48 35.67 -29.37
CA GLY A 346 29.83 35.40 -29.90
C GLY A 346 30.92 36.36 -29.41
N PHE A 347 30.64 37.22 -28.42
CA PHE A 347 31.64 38.11 -27.80
C PHE A 347 32.04 37.63 -26.41
N SER A 348 33.34 37.74 -26.10
CA SER A 348 33.85 37.48 -24.76
C SER A 348 33.49 38.62 -23.80
N ASN A 349 33.11 38.28 -22.58
CA ASN A 349 32.92 39.23 -21.48
C ASN A 349 33.99 39.11 -20.39
N LEU A 350 35.07 38.36 -20.65
CA LEU A 350 36.17 38.16 -19.72
C LEU A 350 37.36 39.05 -20.10
N ASP A 351 38.02 39.62 -19.10
CA ASP A 351 39.15 40.54 -19.30
C ASP A 351 40.43 39.86 -19.81
N ASN A 352 40.40 38.54 -20.00
CA ASN A 352 41.61 37.74 -19.93
C ASN A 352 42.29 37.41 -21.26
N LEU A 353 41.72 37.63 -22.46
CA LEU A 353 42.39 37.38 -23.76
C LEU A 353 41.53 37.75 -24.99
N VAL A 354 41.45 39.05 -25.35
CA VAL A 354 41.06 39.43 -26.71
C VAL A 354 41.91 40.60 -27.19
N ILE A 355 42.83 40.32 -28.11
CA ILE A 355 43.47 41.33 -28.95
C ILE A 355 42.37 41.75 -29.92
N ASN A 356 41.69 42.88 -29.65
CA ASN A 356 40.51 43.41 -30.35
C ASN A 356 39.15 42.81 -29.92
N ARG A 357 38.64 43.22 -28.75
CA ARG A 357 37.26 42.91 -28.27
C ARG A 357 36.17 43.23 -29.29
N GLU A 358 36.42 44.22 -30.14
CA GLU A 358 35.50 44.68 -31.18
C GLU A 358 35.29 43.65 -32.31
N ILE A 359 36.20 42.68 -32.49
CA ILE A 359 36.14 41.67 -33.56
C ILE A 359 35.38 40.40 -33.11
N GLY A 360 35.16 40.23 -31.80
CA GLY A 360 34.50 39.04 -31.23
C GLY A 360 35.39 37.79 -31.20
N LEU A 361 34.80 36.66 -30.79
CA LEU A 361 35.51 35.39 -30.70
C LEU A 361 35.81 34.81 -32.10
N PRO A 362 36.98 34.18 -32.33
CA PRO A 362 37.31 33.55 -33.61
C PRO A 362 36.34 32.43 -33.99
N GLU A 363 36.21 32.19 -35.30
CA GLU A 363 35.47 31.05 -35.83
C GLU A 363 35.99 29.71 -35.27
N GLY A 364 35.06 28.82 -34.90
CA GLY A 364 35.36 27.45 -34.53
C GLY A 364 34.47 26.87 -33.45
N VAL A 365 34.91 25.74 -32.90
CA VAL A 365 34.18 25.00 -31.87
C VAL A 365 34.53 25.54 -30.48
N TYR A 366 33.47 25.76 -29.71
CA TYR A 366 33.51 26.12 -28.29
C TYR A 366 32.69 25.09 -27.50
N PHE A 367 33.04 24.89 -26.24
CA PHE A 367 32.33 24.01 -25.32
C PHE A 367 31.58 24.87 -24.31
N TYR A 368 30.37 24.49 -23.95
CA TYR A 368 29.60 25.19 -22.93
C TYR A 368 29.23 24.28 -21.78
N LEU A 369 29.09 24.89 -20.60
CA LEU A 369 28.58 24.29 -19.38
C LEU A 369 27.42 25.16 -18.90
N VAL A 370 26.27 24.53 -18.71
CA VAL A 370 25.07 25.15 -18.13
C VAL A 370 24.82 24.50 -16.78
N THR A 371 24.69 25.32 -15.73
CA THR A 371 24.26 24.85 -14.40
C THR A 371 22.91 25.47 -14.06
N LEU A 372 22.03 24.67 -13.49
CA LEU A 372 20.74 25.09 -12.94
C LEU A 372 20.79 24.79 -11.44
N ASP A 373 21.26 25.76 -10.65
CA ASP A 373 21.62 25.50 -9.24
C ASP A 373 20.38 25.25 -8.36
N ASP A 374 19.21 25.73 -8.79
CA ASP A 374 17.91 25.44 -8.16
C ASP A 374 17.42 24.01 -8.39
N LEU A 375 17.92 23.39 -9.46
CA LEU A 375 17.54 22.05 -9.92
C LEU A 375 18.65 21.01 -9.70
N GLU A 376 19.83 21.44 -9.23
CA GLU A 376 21.03 20.61 -9.10
C GLU A 376 21.42 19.89 -10.41
N LEU A 377 21.14 20.51 -11.56
CA LEU A 377 21.44 19.97 -12.88
C LEU A 377 22.67 20.64 -13.51
N GLU A 378 23.42 19.83 -14.25
CA GLU A 378 24.56 20.28 -15.05
C GLU A 378 24.49 19.68 -16.45
N TYR A 379 24.60 20.53 -17.47
CA TYR A 379 24.61 20.15 -18.87
C TYR A 379 25.88 20.63 -19.56
N GLN A 380 26.42 19.79 -20.43
CA GLN A 380 27.56 20.13 -21.28
C GLN A 380 27.24 19.86 -22.74
N GLY A 381 27.84 20.65 -23.62
CA GLY A 381 27.74 20.48 -25.07
C GLY A 381 28.78 21.32 -25.80
N PHE A 382 28.66 21.37 -27.13
CA PHE A 382 29.47 22.26 -27.94
C PHE A 382 28.62 23.18 -28.80
N LEU A 383 29.19 24.32 -29.16
CA LEU A 383 28.65 25.22 -30.16
C LEU A 383 29.70 25.49 -31.24
N PHE A 384 29.26 25.61 -32.48
CA PHE A 384 30.08 26.08 -33.58
C PHE A 384 29.74 27.56 -33.85
N LEU A 385 30.75 28.42 -33.72
CA LEU A 385 30.64 29.84 -34.02
C LEU A 385 31.14 30.09 -35.45
N ASN A 386 30.25 30.56 -36.32
CA ASN A 386 30.52 31.02 -37.67
C ASN A 386 30.37 32.55 -37.73
N ARG A 387 31.18 33.24 -38.53
CA ARG A 387 31.12 34.71 -38.67
C ARG A 387 31.20 35.15 -40.11
#